data_AF-A0A519LUY4-F1
#
_entry.id   AF-A0A519LUY4-F1
#
_cell.length_a   1.000
_cell.length_b   1.000
_cell.length_c   1.000
_cell.angle_alpha   90.00
_cell.angle_beta   90.00
_cell.angle_gamma   90.00
#
_symmetry.space_group_name_H-M   'P 1'
#
loop_
_entity.id
_entity.type
_entity.pdbx_description
1 polymer ?
#
loop_
_entity_poly.entity_id
_entity_poly.type
_entity_poly.pdbx_seq_one_letter_code
_entity_poly.pdbx_strand_id
1 'polypeptide(L)'
;AQIEERLLAAYNRIRSSVRNGLAVVSIERGASAGSFFTIPPQTQVEIASRKKIITDEHSGRILVDSALAEEEKEKMEQLFSKF
;
A
#
# COMPACT_ATOMS: atom_id res chain seq x y z
N ALA A 1 0.69 -9.15 -17.09
CA ALA A 1 1.84 -8.32 -16.65
C ALA A 1 2.59 -9.10 -15.58
N GLN A 2 3.91 -9.26 -15.72
CA GLN A 2 4.73 -10.02 -14.78
C GLN A 2 5.39 -9.02 -13.82
N ILE A 3 5.13 -9.14 -12.51
CA ILE A 3 5.72 -8.28 -11.47
C ILE A 3 7.22 -8.61 -11.39
N GLU A 4 8.07 -7.59 -11.21
CA GLU A 4 9.51 -7.79 -11.01
C GLU A 4 9.79 -8.65 -9.76
N GLU A 5 10.73 -9.59 -9.89
CA GLU A 5 11.05 -10.55 -8.83
C GLU A 5 11.51 -9.86 -7.53
N ARG A 6 12.28 -8.77 -7.64
CA ARG A 6 12.71 -7.96 -6.50
C ARG A 6 11.52 -7.39 -5.72
N LEU A 7 10.48 -6.91 -6.42
CA LEU A 7 9.29 -6.34 -5.80
C LEU A 7 8.46 -7.42 -5.10
N LEU A 8 8.34 -8.59 -5.74
CA LEU A 8 7.66 -9.73 -5.15
C LEU A 8 8.39 -10.24 -3.89
N ALA A 9 9.72 -10.32 -3.93
CA ALA A 9 10.53 -10.69 -2.78
C ALA A 9 10.37 -9.70 -1.62
N ALA A 10 10.36 -8.40 -1.91
CA ALA A 10 10.11 -7.36 -0.91
C ALA A 10 8.71 -7.49 -0.29
N TYR A 11 7.69 -7.68 -1.11
CA TYR A 11 6.31 -7.89 -0.67
C TYR A 11 6.19 -9.11 0.26
N ASN A 12 6.74 -10.26 -0.16
CA ASN A 12 6.71 -11.50 0.62
C ASN A 12 7.43 -11.35 1.96
N ARG A 13 8.59 -10.69 1.96
CA ARG A 13 9.33 -10.38 3.18
C ARG A 13 8.47 -9.56 4.15
N ILE A 14 7.83 -8.49 3.67
CA ILE A 14 6.96 -7.64 4.51
C ILE A 14 5.80 -8.47 5.07
N ARG A 15 5.10 -9.27 4.24
CA ARG A 15 3.99 -10.13 4.69
C ARG A 15 4.39 -11.05 5.83
N SER A 16 5.60 -11.62 5.77
CA SER A 16 6.11 -12.51 6.82
C SER A 16 6.52 -11.78 8.09
N SER A 17 6.93 -10.51 8.00
CA SER A 17 7.43 -9.75 9.15
C SER A 17 6.34 -9.04 9.96
N VAL A 18 5.19 -8.70 9.34
CA VAL A 18 4.10 -8.00 10.03
C VAL A 18 3.03 -8.97 10.54
N ARG A 19 2.58 -8.78 11.78
CA ARG A 19 1.65 -9.71 12.47
C ARG A 19 0.31 -9.94 11.75
N ASN A 20 -0.19 -8.94 11.03
CA ASN A 20 -1.46 -9.01 10.31
C ASN A 20 -1.32 -9.40 8.83
N GLY A 21 -0.10 -9.65 8.35
CA GLY A 21 0.16 -10.00 6.95
C GLY A 21 -0.12 -8.88 5.93
N LEU A 22 -0.39 -7.64 6.35
CA LEU A 22 -0.67 -6.52 5.45
C LEU A 22 0.62 -5.89 4.95
N ALA A 23 1.03 -6.23 3.72
CA ALA A 23 2.24 -5.69 3.11
C ALA A 23 2.05 -4.39 2.35
N VAL A 24 0.83 -4.10 1.87
CA VAL A 24 0.46 -2.87 1.16
C VAL A 24 -0.71 -2.25 1.89
N VAL A 25 -0.63 -0.95 2.20
CA VAL A 25 -1.65 -0.21 2.94
C VAL A 25 -1.83 1.20 2.38
N SER A 26 -3.05 1.72 2.44
CA SER A 26 -3.39 3.09 2.07
C SER A 26 -2.95 4.10 3.14
N ILE A 27 -2.80 5.36 2.71
CA ILE A 27 -2.83 6.50 3.63
C ILE A 27 -4.28 6.91 3.87
N GLU A 28 -4.67 7.02 5.14
CA GLU A 28 -5.98 7.48 5.57
C GLU A 28 -5.83 8.65 6.53
N ARG A 29 -6.42 9.80 6.19
CA ARG A 29 -6.37 11.03 7.00
C ARG A 29 -4.94 11.44 7.40
N GLY A 30 -3.98 11.19 6.50
CA GLY A 30 -2.57 11.49 6.73
C GLY A 30 -1.82 10.46 7.59
N ALA A 31 -2.39 9.30 7.87
CA ALA A 31 -1.73 8.21 8.61
C ALA A 31 -1.76 6.89 7.83
N SER A 32 -0.83 5.97 8.12
CA SER A 32 -0.85 4.63 7.54
C SER A 32 -1.97 3.78 8.13
N ALA A 33 -2.84 3.20 7.29
CA ALA A 33 -3.97 2.37 7.73
C ALA A 33 -3.56 1.08 8.49
N GLY A 34 -2.29 0.68 8.46
CA GLY A 34 -1.80 -0.50 9.17
C GLY A 34 -1.01 -0.24 10.44
N SER A 35 -0.36 0.92 10.56
CA SER A 35 0.54 1.27 11.67
C SER A 35 0.11 2.52 12.43
N PHE A 36 -0.88 3.25 11.89
CA PHE A 36 -1.44 4.49 12.43
C PHE A 36 -0.42 5.62 12.62
N PHE A 37 0.79 5.48 12.09
CA PHE A 37 1.79 6.54 12.08
C PHE A 37 1.36 7.65 11.12
N THR A 38 1.49 8.90 11.59
CA THR A 38 1.28 10.09 10.79
C THR A 38 2.38 10.23 9.76
N ILE A 39 1.99 10.31 8.49
CA ILE A 39 2.89 10.48 7.36
C ILE A 39 3.08 11.98 7.11
N PRO A 40 4.32 12.50 7.01
CA PRO A 40 4.56 13.90 6.73
C PRO A 40 3.93 14.36 5.41
N PRO A 41 3.47 15.62 5.29
CA PRO A 41 2.80 16.12 4.07
C PRO A 41 3.62 15.94 2.80
N GLN A 42 4.95 16.12 2.86
CA GLN A 42 5.83 15.92 1.71
C GLN A 42 5.77 14.48 1.18
N THR A 43 5.83 13.49 2.08
CA THR A 43 5.72 12.08 1.73
C THR A 43 4.33 11.74 1.17
N GLN A 44 3.27 12.37 1.69
CA GLN A 44 1.91 12.20 1.15
C GLN A 44 1.83 12.67 -0.32
N VAL A 45 2.42 13.82 -0.65
CA VAL A 45 2.49 14.33 -2.03
C VAL A 45 3.28 13.39 -2.93
N GLU A 46 4.40 12.84 -2.45
CA GLU A 46 5.16 11.85 -3.22
C GLU A 46 4.35 10.57 -3.49
N ILE A 47 3.58 10.09 -2.52
CA ILE A 47 2.71 8.91 -2.67
C ILE A 47 1.56 9.21 -3.65
N ALA A 48 0.93 10.37 -3.54
CA ALA A 48 -0.11 10.82 -4.47
C ALA A 48 0.40 10.96 -5.91
N SER A 49 1.68 11.24 -6.11
CA SER A 49 2.28 11.30 -7.45
C SER A 49 2.35 9.96 -8.17
N ARG A 50 2.26 8.83 -7.43
CA ARG A 50 2.33 7.45 -7.96
C ARG A 50 3.56 7.16 -8.84
N LYS A 51 4.66 7.92 -8.67
CA LYS A 51 5.88 7.82 -9.51
C LYS A 51 6.85 6.72 -9.06
N LYS A 52 6.86 6.38 -7.78
CA LYS A 52 7.76 5.39 -7.18
C LYS A 52 7.07 4.68 -6.02
N ILE A 53 7.55 3.49 -5.69
CA ILE A 53 7.10 2.75 -4.51
C ILE A 53 7.71 3.39 -3.27
N ILE A 54 6.87 3.70 -2.29
CA ILE A 54 7.27 4.31 -1.02
C ILE A 54 6.89 3.34 0.09
N THR A 55 7.77 3.16 1.07
CA THR A 55 7.54 2.30 2.23
C THR A 55 7.48 3.13 3.51
N ASP A 56 6.63 2.73 4.44
CA ASP A 56 6.57 3.27 5.79
C ASP A 56 7.87 2.92 6.55
N GLU A 57 8.55 3.92 7.08
CA GLU A 57 9.79 3.74 7.83
C GLU A 57 9.59 3.00 9.15
N HIS A 58 8.38 3.08 9.73
CA HIS A 58 8.08 2.44 11.01
C HIS A 58 7.67 0.97 10.85
N SER A 59 6.87 0.66 9.83
CA SER A 59 6.33 -0.70 9.63
C SER A 59 6.92 -1.47 8.46
N GLY A 60 7.69 -0.80 7.59
CA GLY A 60 8.22 -1.37 6.35
C GLY A 60 7.17 -1.64 5.27
N ARG A 61 5.89 -1.30 5.51
CA ARG A 61 4.79 -1.56 4.58
C ARG A 61 4.85 -0.64 3.37
N ILE A 62 4.42 -1.13 2.22
CA ILE A 62 4.27 -0.32 1.01
C ILE A 62 3.07 0.60 1.20
N LEU A 63 3.26 1.89 0.98
CA LEU A 63 2.22 2.91 1.08
C LEU A 63 1.64 3.21 -0.30
N VAL A 64 0.32 3.28 -0.37
CA VAL A 64 -0.41 3.70 -1.57
C VAL A 64 -1.34 4.87 -1.27
N ASP A 65 -1.59 5.66 -2.30
CA ASP A 65 -2.57 6.73 -2.28
C ASP A 65 -3.99 6.20 -2.02
N SER A 66 -4.81 6.97 -1.31
CA SER A 66 -6.17 6.56 -0.94
C SER A 66 -7.09 6.42 -2.14
N ALA A 67 -6.99 7.31 -3.13
CA ALA A 67 -7.82 7.21 -4.33
C ALA A 67 -7.47 5.94 -5.12
N LEU A 68 -6.18 5.59 -5.23
CA LEU A 68 -5.79 4.33 -5.87
C LEU A 68 -6.36 3.11 -5.13
N ALA A 69 -6.31 3.13 -3.80
CA ALA A 69 -6.84 2.03 -3.00
C ALA A 69 -8.35 1.84 -3.21
N GLU A 70 -9.11 2.93 -3.29
CA GLU A 70 -10.55 2.85 -3.57
C GLU A 70 -10.82 2.39 -5.01
N GLU A 71 -10.10 2.92 -6.00
CA GLU A 71 -10.19 2.48 -7.40
C GLU A 71 -9.99 0.96 -7.53
N GLU A 72 -8.97 0.40 -6.86
CA GLU A 72 -8.69 -1.03 -6.90
C GLU A 72 -9.73 -1.84 -6.12
N LYS A 73 -10.22 -1.32 -4.99
CA LYS A 73 -11.29 -1.96 -4.22
C LYS A 73 -12.58 -2.07 -5.04
N GLU A 74 -13.00 -0.99 -5.70
CA GLU A 74 -14.18 -1.01 -6.58
C GLU A 74 -14.03 -2.02 -7.72
N LYS A 75 -12.86 -2.08 -8.36
CA LYS A 75 -12.57 -3.09 -9.41
C LYS A 75 -12.67 -4.51 -8.85
N MET A 76 -12.12 -4.75 -7.67
CA MET A 76 -12.20 -6.07 -7.02
C MET A 76 -13.64 -6.44 -6.67
N GLU A 77 -14.42 -5.52 -6.09
CA GLU A 77 -15.83 -5.75 -5.78
C GLU A 77 -16.66 -6.07 -7.03
N GLN A 78 -16.42 -5.38 -8.15
CA GLN A 78 -17.07 -5.68 -9.43
C GLN A 78 -16.67 -7.04 -9.99
N LEU A 79 -15.43 -7.47 -9.78
CA LEU A 79 -14.97 -8.80 -10.17
C LEU A 79 -15.65 -9.88 -9.32
N PHE A 80 -15.66 -9.71 -7.99
CA PHE A 80 -16.28 -10.67 -7.08
C PHE A 80 -17.79 -10.77 -7.23
N SER A 81 -18.48 -9.67 -7.57
CA SER A 81 -19.94 -9.67 -7.79
C SER A 81 -20.37 -10.39 -9.08
N LYS A 82 -19.43 -10.72 -9.96
CA LYS A 82 -19.69 -11.47 -11.21
C LYS A 82 -19.50 -12.98 -11.05
N PHE A 83 -18.97 -13.43 -9.92
CA PHE A 83 -18.86 -14.84 -9.55
C PHE A 83 -20.01 -15.23 -8.62
#